data_AF-B2UCH3-F1
#
_entry.id   AF-B2UCH3-F1
#
_cell.length_a   1.000
_cell.length_b   1.000
_cell.length_c   1.000
_cell.angle_alpha   90.00
_cell.angle_beta   90.00
_cell.angle_gamma   90.00
#
_symmetry.space_group_name_H-M   'P 1'
#
loop_
_entity.id
_entity.type
_entity.pdbx_description
1 polymer ?
#
loop_
_entity_poly.entity_id
_entity_poly.type
_entity_poly.pdbx_seq_one_letter_code
_entity_poly.pdbx_strand_id
1 'polypeptide(L)'
;MAELLIAKAQRSSSAYTQPTPAPIPPDAPRHARGMHGAALVMAAALSLGLSACGGGEDAGTTTPPTNNNTPAPTPSPAPTPAPKPTPSPSPAPTPTPAPTPAPAPATYSVGGTVSGLTSGKSVTLLDNGGDAVVVNANGSFNFPTKLAQGKPYAATVGTRPSGENCTVTNGSGTVGTSNVTTIAVACTPKPLFGYAVNSNDGTISAFTLDATTGMPTAVGTAVAVGAGPLSLTIDPAGKFVYVANANANTVTTLSINADTGLLTVVGSATPTGVQPYSIARTPNGKFAYTTNYGDNTLSAFSVNTGTGALTALAPITAGANPYTVAINSAGTFAYVVNANSGATPGTAMAFAVNNTTGALTQVGTTVNTGNTPQFIAVNSAGTYAYVTNAADNTINVYSISNTGALTASGTPVAAGTNPYYIAIAPSGGFMYVTNVLANTVSVFSINPSNGALTLVDTTPTGNAPVTVLVNPAGTFAYVVNAVDNSVSAYSINSTTGKLTAVASGSAATGNIPRGMAIVAVP
;
A
#
# COMPACT_ATOMS: atom_id res chain seq x y z
N MET A 1 28.42 -0.84 -2.44
CA MET A 1 28.99 -0.33 -3.71
C MET A 1 28.10 0.74 -4.36
N ALA A 2 26.84 0.47 -4.70
CA ALA A 2 25.96 1.48 -5.35
C ALA A 2 25.86 2.82 -4.59
N GLU A 3 25.61 2.82 -3.28
CA GLU A 3 25.62 4.07 -2.48
C GLU A 3 26.94 4.85 -2.58
N LEU A 4 28.07 4.18 -2.79
CA LEU A 4 29.37 4.84 -3.01
C LEU A 4 29.51 5.37 -4.45
N LEU A 5 28.88 4.74 -5.44
CA LEU A 5 28.80 5.27 -6.81
C LEU A 5 27.90 6.53 -6.85
N ILE A 6 26.74 6.45 -6.21
CA ILE A 6 25.79 7.57 -6.08
C ILE A 6 26.41 8.71 -5.27
N ALA A 7 27.09 8.42 -4.14
CA ALA A 7 27.80 9.44 -3.36
C ALA A 7 29.03 10.03 -4.08
N LYS A 8 29.63 9.32 -5.05
CA LYS A 8 30.62 9.91 -5.97
C LYS A 8 29.95 10.87 -6.95
N ALA A 9 28.82 10.50 -7.54
CA ALA A 9 28.05 11.37 -8.44
C ALA A 9 27.60 12.67 -7.73
N GLN A 10 27.11 12.59 -6.50
CA GLN A 10 26.79 13.73 -5.63
C GLN A 10 27.99 14.67 -5.39
N ARG A 11 29.20 14.11 -5.19
CA ARG A 11 30.43 14.91 -5.03
C ARG A 11 30.84 15.62 -6.32
N SER A 12 30.66 14.99 -7.48
CA SER A 12 30.92 15.64 -8.77
C SER A 12 29.90 16.73 -9.12
N SER A 13 28.62 16.57 -8.82
CA SER A 13 27.64 17.66 -9.03
C SER A 13 27.92 18.86 -8.11
N SER A 14 28.28 18.60 -6.86
CA SER A 14 28.63 19.65 -5.89
C SER A 14 29.95 20.38 -6.21
N ALA A 15 30.82 19.79 -7.02
CA ALA A 15 32.03 20.46 -7.51
C ALA A 15 31.73 21.54 -8.57
N TYR A 16 30.57 21.48 -9.24
CA TYR A 16 30.15 22.45 -10.26
C TYR A 16 29.46 23.69 -9.67
N THR A 17 29.11 23.68 -8.38
CA THR A 17 28.43 24.80 -7.68
C THR A 17 29.34 25.58 -6.73
N GLN A 18 30.64 25.25 -6.68
CA GLN A 18 31.65 26.10 -6.04
C GLN A 18 32.12 27.19 -7.02
N PRO A 19 31.81 28.49 -6.80
CA PRO A 19 32.54 29.54 -7.50
C PRO A 19 34.01 29.46 -7.09
N THR A 20 34.92 29.53 -8.07
CA THR A 20 36.37 29.53 -7.80
C THR A 20 36.72 30.63 -6.79
N PRO A 21 37.38 30.32 -5.67
CA PRO A 21 37.74 31.33 -4.68
C PRO A 21 38.56 32.46 -5.32
N ALA A 22 38.12 33.70 -5.10
CA ALA A 22 38.90 34.86 -5.52
C ALA A 22 40.29 34.84 -4.82
N PRO A 23 41.37 35.24 -5.52
CA PRO A 23 42.71 35.15 -4.96
C PRO A 23 42.86 36.01 -3.71
N ILE A 24 43.30 35.38 -2.61
CA ILE A 24 43.47 36.01 -1.31
C ILE A 24 44.76 36.85 -1.31
N PRO A 25 44.72 38.14 -0.95
CA PRO A 25 45.92 38.96 -0.78
C PRO A 25 46.71 38.57 0.48
N PRO A 26 48.04 38.75 0.51
CA PRO A 26 48.89 38.19 1.56
C PRO A 26 48.92 39.00 2.86
N ASP A 27 49.08 38.27 3.98
CA ASP A 27 49.55 38.70 5.31
C ASP A 27 48.71 39.74 6.10
N ALA A 28 48.60 39.73 7.44
CA ALA A 28 49.04 38.81 8.52
C ALA A 28 48.28 39.22 9.82
N PRO A 29 48.62 38.79 11.06
CA PRO A 29 49.21 37.54 11.55
C PRO A 29 48.21 36.77 12.48
N ARG A 30 48.66 35.66 13.10
CA ARG A 30 47.86 34.82 14.02
C ARG A 30 47.93 35.32 15.48
N HIS A 31 46.84 35.17 16.23
CA HIS A 31 46.87 35.08 17.70
C HIS A 31 46.33 33.72 18.18
N ALA A 32 46.90 33.19 19.26
CA ALA A 32 46.56 31.89 19.83
C ALA A 32 46.14 31.99 21.31
N ARG A 33 45.08 31.24 21.66
CA ARG A 33 44.59 30.80 22.99
C ARG A 33 43.26 30.04 22.73
N GLY A 34 42.84 29.04 23.49
CA GLY A 34 43.50 28.31 24.58
C GLY A 34 42.51 27.32 25.20
N MET A 35 42.93 26.08 25.50
CA MET A 35 42.08 25.10 26.19
C MET A 35 41.89 25.45 27.67
N HIS A 36 40.68 25.24 28.20
CA HIS A 36 40.26 24.86 29.58
C HIS A 36 38.72 24.61 29.48
N GLY A 37 38.00 23.95 30.39
CA GLY A 37 38.26 23.31 31.68
C GLY A 37 36.89 22.87 32.25
N ALA A 38 36.80 21.88 33.14
CA ALA A 38 35.54 21.15 33.40
C ALA A 38 34.94 21.27 34.82
N ALA A 39 33.66 20.86 34.91
CA ALA A 39 32.99 20.16 36.03
C ALA A 39 32.26 20.95 37.15
N LEU A 40 31.33 20.20 37.80
CA LEU A 40 30.50 20.50 39.00
C LEU A 40 29.45 21.63 38.83
N VAL A 41 28.31 21.67 39.54
CA VAL A 41 27.68 20.82 40.60
C VAL A 41 26.18 20.61 40.22
N MET A 42 25.29 19.84 40.87
CA MET A 42 25.24 19.19 42.20
C MET A 42 24.39 17.88 42.11
N ALA A 43 23.93 17.31 43.24
CA ALA A 43 22.95 16.21 43.31
C ALA A 43 21.91 16.44 44.42
N ALA A 44 20.74 15.80 44.31
CA ALA A 44 19.79 15.62 45.41
C ALA A 44 18.93 14.36 45.18
N ALA A 45 18.74 13.56 46.23
CA ALA A 45 17.82 12.42 46.25
C ALA A 45 16.87 12.57 47.45
N LEU A 46 15.62 12.11 47.32
CA LEU A 46 14.70 11.99 48.45
C LEU A 46 13.74 10.82 48.23
N SER A 47 13.52 10.03 49.28
CA SER A 47 12.75 8.78 49.23
C SER A 47 11.77 8.68 50.41
N LEU A 48 10.48 8.60 50.09
CA LEU A 48 9.33 8.28 50.95
C LEU A 48 8.29 7.60 50.02
N GLY A 49 7.38 6.73 50.45
CA GLY A 49 7.08 6.22 51.78
C GLY A 49 5.60 5.80 51.81
N LEU A 50 5.28 4.51 52.00
CA LEU A 50 3.91 3.99 51.94
C LEU A 50 3.07 4.40 53.17
N SER A 51 1.75 4.58 52.99
CA SER A 51 0.69 3.72 53.58
C SER A 51 -0.71 4.34 53.44
N ALA A 52 -1.75 3.61 53.90
CA ALA A 52 -3.17 3.99 54.08
C ALA A 52 -4.03 4.21 52.81
N CYS A 53 -5.35 3.95 52.82
CA CYS A 53 -6.17 3.01 53.61
C CYS A 53 -7.57 2.85 52.94
N GLY A 54 -8.32 1.81 53.33
CA GLY A 54 -9.73 1.59 52.98
C GLY A 54 -9.94 0.66 51.77
N GLY A 55 -11.01 -0.15 51.70
CA GLY A 55 -12.08 -0.35 52.68
C GLY A 55 -13.45 -0.37 52.00
N GLY A 56 -14.10 -1.53 51.95
CA GLY A 56 -15.40 -1.71 51.30
C GLY A 56 -15.77 -3.19 51.22
N GLU A 57 -16.72 -3.61 52.04
CA GLU A 57 -17.24 -4.98 52.12
C GLU A 57 -18.60 -5.04 51.43
N ASP A 58 -18.89 -6.12 50.70
CA ASP A 58 -20.20 -6.77 50.75
C ASP A 58 -20.17 -8.15 50.05
N ALA A 59 -20.70 -9.19 50.71
CA ALA A 59 -20.65 -10.57 50.24
C ALA A 59 -21.94 -11.34 50.57
N GLY A 60 -23.01 -11.06 49.84
CA GLY A 60 -24.32 -11.71 50.03
C GLY A 60 -24.36 -13.14 49.52
N THR A 61 -24.56 -14.11 50.42
CA THR A 61 -24.67 -15.55 50.10
C THR A 61 -26.13 -16.04 50.15
N THR A 62 -26.58 -16.75 49.10
CA THR A 62 -27.66 -17.76 49.18
C THR A 62 -27.40 -18.88 48.16
N THR A 63 -27.95 -20.07 48.40
CA THR A 63 -27.54 -21.33 47.75
C THR A 63 -28.61 -21.95 46.83
N PRO A 64 -28.21 -22.79 45.85
CA PRO A 64 -29.12 -23.55 45.00
C PRO A 64 -29.43 -24.96 45.55
N PRO A 65 -30.55 -25.59 45.15
CA PRO A 65 -30.76 -27.04 45.21
C PRO A 65 -30.43 -27.73 43.87
N THR A 66 -30.12 -29.03 43.91
CA THR A 66 -29.57 -29.81 42.77
C THR A 66 -30.45 -30.97 42.31
N ASN A 67 -30.23 -31.44 41.08
CA ASN A 67 -30.78 -32.69 40.52
C ASN A 67 -30.38 -33.93 41.33
N ASN A 68 -31.11 -35.04 41.13
CA ASN A 68 -30.67 -36.39 41.50
C ASN A 68 -31.17 -37.45 40.48
N ASN A 69 -30.51 -38.62 40.39
CA ASN A 69 -30.44 -39.42 39.15
C ASN A 69 -30.67 -40.95 39.30
N THR A 70 -31.62 -41.52 38.53
CA THR A 70 -31.61 -42.91 37.93
C THR A 70 -31.51 -44.17 38.85
N PRO A 71 -31.62 -45.44 38.34
CA PRO A 71 -32.24 -46.02 37.12
C PRO A 71 -33.09 -47.32 37.32
N ALA A 72 -33.66 -47.84 36.21
CA ALA A 72 -33.93 -49.27 35.87
C ALA A 72 -35.10 -50.04 36.55
N PRO A 73 -35.55 -51.22 36.01
CA PRO A 73 -35.35 -51.83 34.67
C PRO A 73 -36.65 -52.15 33.89
N THR A 74 -36.53 -52.61 32.64
CA THR A 74 -37.64 -52.97 31.73
C THR A 74 -38.06 -54.46 31.81
N PRO A 75 -39.34 -54.78 31.59
CA PRO A 75 -39.75 -56.01 30.91
C PRO A 75 -40.66 -55.77 29.69
N SER A 76 -40.70 -56.75 28.77
CA SER A 76 -41.49 -56.73 27.51
C SER A 76 -42.73 -57.66 27.62
N PRO A 77 -43.59 -57.88 26.60
CA PRO A 77 -45.01 -57.56 26.76
C PRO A 77 -45.97 -58.77 26.80
N ALA A 78 -47.22 -58.50 27.17
CA ALA A 78 -48.36 -59.42 27.14
C ALA A 78 -49.55 -58.82 26.33
N PRO A 79 -50.49 -59.65 25.81
CA PRO A 79 -51.22 -59.30 24.58
C PRO A 79 -52.54 -58.51 24.72
N THR A 80 -52.96 -57.95 23.59
CA THR A 80 -54.10 -57.04 23.36
C THR A 80 -55.50 -57.68 23.51
N PRO A 81 -56.43 -57.04 24.24
CA PRO A 81 -57.88 -57.21 24.08
C PRO A 81 -58.46 -56.28 22.99
N ALA A 82 -59.42 -56.77 22.20
CA ALA A 82 -60.06 -56.03 21.11
C ALA A 82 -61.06 -54.94 21.61
N PRO A 83 -61.36 -53.89 20.81
CA PRO A 83 -62.04 -52.70 21.30
C PRO A 83 -63.57 -52.84 21.46
N LYS A 84 -64.11 -52.16 22.48
CA LYS A 84 -65.55 -51.88 22.62
C LYS A 84 -65.89 -50.58 21.88
N PRO A 85 -66.89 -50.55 20.98
CA PRO A 85 -67.27 -49.32 20.29
C PRO A 85 -68.06 -48.36 21.20
N THR A 86 -67.84 -47.07 21.00
CA THR A 86 -68.57 -45.94 21.61
C THR A 86 -68.90 -44.89 20.54
N PRO A 87 -69.93 -44.05 20.73
CA PRO A 87 -70.64 -43.39 19.62
C PRO A 87 -69.89 -42.23 18.94
N SER A 88 -70.31 -41.92 17.71
CA SER A 88 -69.76 -40.86 16.86
C SER A 88 -69.89 -39.47 17.51
N PRO A 89 -68.85 -38.61 17.43
CA PRO A 89 -68.92 -37.23 17.89
C PRO A 89 -69.74 -36.34 16.93
N SER A 90 -70.20 -35.20 17.46
CA SER A 90 -70.81 -34.11 16.69
C SER A 90 -69.76 -33.39 15.81
N PRO A 91 -70.11 -32.81 14.65
CA PRO A 91 -69.16 -32.08 13.81
C PRO A 91 -68.49 -30.90 14.53
N ALA A 92 -67.18 -30.76 14.35
CA ALA A 92 -66.44 -29.57 14.78
C ALA A 92 -66.79 -28.36 13.90
N PRO A 93 -66.75 -27.13 14.42
CA PRO A 93 -66.94 -25.93 13.62
C PRO A 93 -65.82 -25.79 12.57
N THR A 94 -66.19 -25.43 11.34
CA THR A 94 -65.26 -25.23 10.23
C THR A 94 -64.21 -24.17 10.58
N PRO A 95 -62.90 -24.43 10.38
CA PRO A 95 -61.88 -23.41 10.61
C PRO A 95 -62.06 -22.24 9.65
N THR A 96 -62.07 -21.02 10.17
CA THR A 96 -62.05 -19.80 9.36
C THR A 96 -60.82 -19.83 8.43
N PRO A 97 -60.98 -19.57 7.12
CA PRO A 97 -59.83 -19.47 6.22
C PRO A 97 -58.82 -18.45 6.74
N ALA A 98 -57.54 -18.82 6.76
CA ALA A 98 -56.47 -17.87 7.04
C ALA A 98 -56.56 -16.72 6.01
N PRO A 99 -56.36 -15.45 6.42
CA PRO A 99 -56.45 -14.32 5.50
C PRO A 99 -55.44 -14.51 4.37
N THR A 100 -55.93 -14.46 3.13
CA THR A 100 -55.11 -14.59 1.91
C THR A 100 -53.91 -13.65 2.02
N PRO A 101 -52.66 -14.12 1.86
CA PRO A 101 -51.48 -13.26 1.91
C PRO A 101 -51.64 -12.09 0.94
N ALA A 102 -51.40 -10.87 1.45
CA ALA A 102 -51.45 -9.68 0.62
C ALA A 102 -50.51 -9.86 -0.59
N PRO A 103 -50.92 -9.45 -1.82
CA PRO A 103 -50.08 -9.62 -3.01
C PRO A 103 -48.68 -9.06 -2.78
N ALA A 104 -47.65 -9.86 -3.08
CA ALA A 104 -46.26 -9.44 -2.91
C ALA A 104 -46.04 -8.14 -3.72
N PRO A 105 -45.46 -7.09 -3.11
CA PRO A 105 -45.35 -5.79 -3.77
C PRO A 105 -44.50 -5.91 -5.04
N ALA A 106 -44.96 -5.29 -6.12
CA ALA A 106 -44.31 -5.37 -7.43
C ALA A 106 -42.84 -4.94 -7.32
N THR A 107 -41.94 -5.78 -7.85
CA THR A 107 -40.50 -5.51 -7.88
C THR A 107 -40.00 -5.28 -9.29
N TYR A 108 -39.13 -4.29 -9.44
CA TYR A 108 -38.61 -3.80 -10.71
C TYR A 108 -37.08 -3.82 -10.67
N SER A 109 -36.44 -4.00 -11.82
CA SER A 109 -34.98 -3.88 -11.89
C SER A 109 -34.55 -2.42 -11.86
N VAL A 110 -33.39 -2.18 -11.26
CA VAL A 110 -32.65 -0.92 -11.35
C VAL A 110 -31.44 -1.16 -12.26
N GLY A 111 -31.10 -0.19 -13.08
CA GLY A 111 -30.05 -0.32 -14.09
C GLY A 111 -29.96 0.89 -15.01
N GLY A 112 -29.14 0.74 -16.04
CA GLY A 112 -28.69 1.86 -16.83
C GLY A 112 -27.69 1.48 -17.92
N THR A 113 -26.88 2.43 -18.36
CA THR A 113 -25.79 2.23 -19.31
C THR A 113 -24.44 2.70 -18.78
N VAL A 114 -23.37 2.02 -19.19
CA VAL A 114 -21.98 2.49 -19.06
C VAL A 114 -21.47 2.89 -20.44
N SER A 115 -20.83 4.06 -20.52
CA SER A 115 -20.18 4.60 -21.71
C SER A 115 -18.78 5.15 -21.39
N GLY A 116 -17.90 5.21 -22.40
CA GLY A 116 -16.53 5.73 -22.26
C GLY A 116 -15.54 4.87 -21.46
N LEU A 117 -15.94 3.67 -21.01
CA LEU A 117 -15.06 2.70 -20.34
C LEU A 117 -14.05 2.13 -21.35
N THR A 118 -12.75 2.26 -21.09
CA THR A 118 -11.71 1.73 -21.98
C THR A 118 -11.77 0.20 -22.07
N SER A 119 -11.51 -0.34 -23.27
CA SER A 119 -11.51 -1.79 -23.52
C SER A 119 -10.57 -2.54 -22.57
N GLY A 120 -11.06 -3.63 -21.97
CA GLY A 120 -10.30 -4.42 -20.99
C GLY A 120 -10.25 -3.82 -19.58
N LYS A 121 -10.93 -2.70 -19.32
CA LYS A 121 -11.18 -2.19 -17.96
C LYS A 121 -12.53 -2.67 -17.43
N SER A 122 -12.73 -2.50 -16.12
CA SER A 122 -14.02 -2.73 -15.47
C SER A 122 -14.33 -1.66 -14.44
N VAL A 123 -15.63 -1.44 -14.19
CA VAL A 123 -16.16 -0.59 -13.13
C VAL A 123 -17.11 -1.40 -12.26
N THR A 124 -16.98 -1.28 -10.94
CA THR A 124 -17.97 -1.83 -10.01
C THR A 124 -18.94 -0.71 -9.65
N LEU A 125 -20.23 -0.93 -9.93
CA LEU A 125 -21.32 -0.06 -9.52
C LEU A 125 -21.99 -0.67 -8.29
N LEU A 126 -22.47 0.17 -7.38
CA LEU A 126 -23.18 -0.23 -6.16
C LEU A 126 -24.54 0.48 -6.11
N ASP A 127 -25.64 -0.25 -5.97
CA ASP A 127 -26.90 0.34 -5.51
C ASP A 127 -26.99 0.31 -3.98
N ASN A 128 -27.48 1.40 -3.40
CA ASN A 128 -27.67 1.60 -1.97
C ASN A 128 -26.42 1.24 -1.11
N GLY A 129 -25.23 1.29 -1.71
CA GLY A 129 -23.94 0.96 -1.09
C GLY A 129 -23.65 -0.53 -0.88
N GLY A 130 -24.50 -1.45 -1.35
CA GLY A 130 -24.37 -2.89 -1.05
C GLY A 130 -24.67 -3.85 -2.20
N ASP A 131 -25.56 -3.52 -3.13
CA ASP A 131 -25.89 -4.41 -4.25
C ASP A 131 -24.97 -4.14 -5.44
N ALA A 132 -23.99 -5.02 -5.66
CA ALA A 132 -22.84 -4.76 -6.52
C ALA A 132 -22.97 -5.41 -7.91
N VAL A 133 -22.60 -4.67 -8.95
CA VAL A 133 -22.44 -5.19 -10.33
C VAL A 133 -21.12 -4.74 -10.92
N VAL A 134 -20.38 -5.68 -11.53
CA VAL A 134 -19.13 -5.40 -12.24
C VAL A 134 -19.41 -5.33 -13.74
N VAL A 135 -19.14 -4.19 -14.36
CA VAL A 135 -19.34 -3.94 -15.79
C VAL A 135 -17.99 -3.89 -16.48
N ASN A 136 -17.79 -4.75 -17.50
CA ASN A 136 -16.50 -4.98 -18.17
C ASN A 136 -16.44 -4.45 -19.62
N ALA A 137 -17.50 -3.77 -20.08
CA ALA A 137 -17.63 -3.21 -21.41
C ALA A 137 -18.69 -2.09 -21.43
N ASN A 138 -18.64 -1.23 -22.44
CA ASN A 138 -19.71 -0.26 -22.69
C ASN A 138 -21.01 -0.96 -23.10
N GLY A 139 -22.14 -0.55 -22.53
CA GLY A 139 -23.43 -1.23 -22.74
C GLY A 139 -24.39 -1.07 -21.55
N SER A 140 -25.49 -1.82 -21.58
CA SER A 140 -26.50 -1.85 -20.51
C SER A 140 -26.07 -2.69 -19.31
N PHE A 141 -26.43 -2.27 -18.11
CA PHE A 141 -26.27 -3.04 -16.87
C PHE A 141 -27.55 -3.04 -16.03
N ASN A 142 -27.68 -4.03 -15.15
CA ASN A 142 -28.68 -4.06 -14.08
C ASN A 142 -28.01 -4.48 -12.77
N PHE A 143 -28.53 -3.96 -11.66
CA PHE A 143 -28.15 -4.43 -10.33
C PHE A 143 -28.80 -5.80 -10.05
N PRO A 144 -28.12 -6.71 -9.31
CA PRO A 144 -28.64 -8.07 -9.05
C PRO A 144 -30.00 -8.10 -8.35
N THR A 145 -30.25 -7.17 -7.43
CA THR A 145 -31.43 -7.15 -6.57
C THR A 145 -32.52 -6.26 -7.17
N LYS A 146 -33.70 -6.83 -7.43
CA LYS A 146 -34.89 -6.04 -7.78
C LYS A 146 -35.45 -5.36 -6.54
N LEU A 147 -35.81 -4.09 -6.68
CA LEU A 147 -36.39 -3.29 -5.61
C LEU A 147 -37.92 -3.19 -5.77
N ALA A 148 -38.64 -3.13 -4.65
CA ALA A 148 -40.09 -2.96 -4.64
C ALA A 148 -40.49 -1.50 -4.98
N GLN A 149 -41.69 -1.33 -5.54
CA GLN A 149 -42.28 0.00 -5.79
C GLN A 149 -42.20 0.89 -4.54
N GLY A 150 -41.82 2.16 -4.75
CA GLY A 150 -41.65 3.16 -3.70
C GLY A 150 -40.35 3.05 -2.89
N LYS A 151 -39.51 2.04 -3.11
CA LYS A 151 -38.17 1.98 -2.48
C LYS A 151 -37.19 2.95 -3.16
N PRO A 152 -36.25 3.55 -2.42
CA PRO A 152 -35.20 4.37 -2.98
C PRO A 152 -34.12 3.52 -3.66
N TYR A 153 -33.49 4.06 -4.70
CA TYR A 153 -32.24 3.57 -5.27
C TYR A 153 -31.17 4.68 -5.20
N ALA A 154 -29.91 4.26 -5.12
CA ALA A 154 -28.74 5.12 -4.99
C ALA A 154 -27.52 4.44 -5.64
N ALA A 155 -27.52 4.42 -6.97
CA ALA A 155 -26.44 3.94 -7.81
C ALA A 155 -25.21 4.84 -7.70
N THR A 156 -24.09 4.24 -7.32
CA THR A 156 -22.78 4.90 -7.12
C THR A 156 -21.68 4.07 -7.76
N VAL A 157 -20.50 4.66 -7.98
CA VAL A 157 -19.30 3.89 -8.35
C VAL A 157 -18.62 3.43 -7.07
N GLY A 158 -18.45 2.12 -6.91
CA GLY A 158 -17.59 1.51 -5.90
C GLY A 158 -16.15 1.49 -6.38
N THR A 159 -15.72 0.37 -6.97
CA THR A 159 -14.40 0.24 -7.60
C THR A 159 -14.36 1.01 -8.92
N ARG A 160 -13.47 2.00 -9.02
CA ARG A 160 -13.22 2.74 -10.27
C ARG A 160 -12.35 1.94 -11.25
N PRO A 161 -12.47 2.15 -12.57
CA PRO A 161 -11.52 1.60 -13.52
C PRO A 161 -10.15 2.25 -13.33
N SER A 162 -9.11 1.43 -13.35
CA SER A 162 -7.73 1.88 -13.21
C SER A 162 -7.33 2.81 -14.36
N GLY A 163 -7.09 4.11 -14.07
CA GLY A 163 -6.75 5.13 -15.05
C GLY A 163 -7.94 5.96 -15.56
N GLU A 164 -9.14 5.78 -15.01
CA GLU A 164 -10.36 6.46 -15.47
C GLU A 164 -11.20 6.95 -14.28
N ASN A 165 -12.01 8.00 -14.51
CA ASN A 165 -13.08 8.37 -13.59
C ASN A 165 -14.45 8.15 -14.26
N CYS A 166 -15.32 7.40 -13.59
CA CYS A 166 -16.71 7.22 -13.97
C CYS A 166 -17.61 8.11 -13.11
N THR A 167 -18.47 8.88 -13.76
CA THR A 167 -19.49 9.74 -13.14
C THR A 167 -20.87 9.14 -13.36
N VAL A 168 -21.75 9.18 -12.35
CA VAL A 168 -23.12 8.66 -12.43
C VAL A 168 -24.09 9.83 -12.56
N THR A 169 -24.97 9.77 -13.56
CA THR A 169 -26.09 10.69 -13.76
C THR A 169 -27.41 9.93 -13.62
N ASN A 170 -28.45 10.60 -13.13
CA ASN A 170 -29.71 9.97 -12.68
C ASN A 170 -29.52 8.82 -11.66
N GLY A 171 -28.42 8.85 -10.89
CA GLY A 171 -28.02 7.74 -10.03
C GLY A 171 -28.95 7.46 -8.84
N SER A 172 -29.80 8.41 -8.44
CA SER A 172 -30.71 8.24 -7.32
C SER A 172 -32.15 8.63 -7.63
N GLY A 173 -33.08 8.01 -6.93
CA GLY A 173 -34.51 8.25 -7.08
C GLY A 173 -35.33 7.21 -6.31
N THR A 174 -36.61 7.07 -6.67
CA THR A 174 -37.48 5.99 -6.17
C THR A 174 -38.00 5.13 -7.31
N VAL A 175 -38.27 3.86 -7.00
CA VAL A 175 -38.78 2.89 -7.97
C VAL A 175 -40.27 3.14 -8.23
N GLY A 176 -40.62 3.41 -9.50
CA GLY A 176 -41.98 3.62 -9.95
C GLY A 176 -42.73 2.32 -10.24
N THR A 177 -43.59 2.34 -11.25
CA THR A 177 -44.38 1.20 -11.76
C THR A 177 -43.69 0.47 -12.93
N SER A 178 -42.40 0.72 -13.15
CA SER A 178 -41.59 0.17 -14.23
C SER A 178 -40.11 0.07 -13.83
N ASN A 179 -39.31 -0.66 -14.63
CA ASN A 179 -37.86 -0.78 -14.42
C ASN A 179 -37.17 0.58 -14.58
N VAL A 180 -36.23 0.88 -13.67
CA VAL A 180 -35.34 2.03 -13.80
C VAL A 180 -34.22 1.64 -14.77
N THR A 181 -34.16 2.33 -15.91
CA THR A 181 -33.15 2.13 -16.97
C THR A 181 -32.41 3.43 -17.33
N THR A 182 -32.68 4.51 -16.60
CA THR A 182 -32.26 5.88 -16.92
C THR A 182 -30.95 6.31 -16.27
N ILE A 183 -30.32 5.44 -15.47
CA ILE A 183 -29.00 5.70 -14.88
C ILE A 183 -27.98 5.69 -16.03
N ALA A 184 -27.14 6.73 -16.13
CA ALA A 184 -26.08 6.78 -17.14
C ALA A 184 -24.73 7.03 -16.47
N VAL A 185 -23.80 6.11 -16.70
CA VAL A 185 -22.44 6.14 -16.16
C VAL A 185 -21.47 6.48 -17.28
N ALA A 186 -20.90 7.69 -17.23
CA ALA A 186 -19.90 8.15 -18.19
C ALA A 186 -18.51 8.04 -17.57
N CYS A 187 -17.68 7.16 -18.11
CA CYS A 187 -16.27 7.00 -17.79
C CYS A 187 -15.40 7.83 -18.75
N THR A 188 -14.33 8.41 -18.24
CA THR A 188 -13.32 9.11 -19.03
C THR A 188 -11.90 8.77 -18.57
N PRO A 189 -10.94 8.58 -19.48
CA PRO A 189 -9.52 8.51 -19.15
C PRO A 189 -9.08 9.75 -18.36
N LYS A 190 -8.29 9.54 -17.31
CA LYS A 190 -7.71 10.61 -16.50
C LYS A 190 -6.20 10.74 -16.72
N PRO A 191 -5.63 11.95 -16.58
CA PRO A 191 -4.19 12.14 -16.69
C PRO A 191 -3.48 11.28 -15.63
N LEU A 192 -2.48 10.54 -16.08
CA LEU A 192 -1.60 9.79 -15.21
C LEU A 192 -0.42 10.70 -14.85
N PHE A 193 -0.16 10.88 -13.56
CA PHE A 193 0.96 11.69 -13.08
C PHE A 193 2.04 10.81 -12.45
N GLY A 194 3.30 11.19 -12.68
CA GLY A 194 4.48 10.59 -12.05
C GLY A 194 5.21 11.63 -11.21
N TYR A 195 5.76 11.20 -10.07
CA TYR A 195 6.54 12.05 -9.18
C TYR A 195 7.84 11.37 -8.79
N ALA A 196 8.98 12.05 -8.94
CA ALA A 196 10.31 11.50 -8.61
C ALA A 196 11.05 12.43 -7.64
N VAL A 197 11.64 11.87 -6.57
CA VAL A 197 12.33 12.67 -5.54
C VAL A 197 13.83 12.78 -5.82
N ASN A 198 14.35 14.00 -5.74
CA ASN A 198 15.72 14.37 -6.11
C ASN A 198 16.58 14.44 -4.85
N SER A 199 17.33 13.36 -4.56
CA SER A 199 18.01 13.16 -3.28
C SER A 199 19.08 14.20 -2.99
N ASN A 200 19.74 14.76 -4.01
CA ASN A 200 20.80 15.74 -3.81
C ASN A 200 20.24 17.16 -3.66
N ASP A 201 19.15 17.48 -4.34
CA ASP A 201 18.57 18.83 -4.36
C ASP A 201 17.59 19.09 -3.21
N GLY A 202 17.04 18.03 -2.58
CA GLY A 202 15.98 18.17 -1.58
C GLY A 202 14.64 18.59 -2.20
N THR A 203 14.36 18.14 -3.43
CA THR A 203 13.17 18.52 -4.20
C THR A 203 12.41 17.31 -4.77
N ILE A 204 11.20 17.54 -5.28
CA ILE A 204 10.39 16.55 -5.99
C ILE A 204 9.99 17.06 -7.38
N SER A 205 10.25 16.25 -8.40
CA SER A 205 9.90 16.51 -9.81
C SER A 205 8.52 15.93 -10.13
N ALA A 206 7.72 16.61 -10.96
CA ALA A 206 6.40 16.16 -11.40
C ALA A 206 6.33 15.98 -12.92
N PHE A 207 5.56 14.99 -13.36
CA PHE A 207 5.42 14.60 -14.78
C PHE A 207 3.97 14.24 -15.12
N THR A 208 3.49 14.66 -16.29
CA THR A 208 2.44 13.92 -17.01
C THR A 208 3.06 12.68 -17.64
N LEU A 209 2.32 11.58 -17.64
CA LEU A 209 2.70 10.31 -18.25
C LEU A 209 1.65 9.98 -19.32
N ASP A 210 1.99 10.10 -20.59
CA ASP A 210 1.02 9.87 -21.66
C ASP A 210 0.56 8.41 -21.71
N ALA A 211 -0.76 8.20 -21.69
CA ALA A 211 -1.35 6.87 -21.56
C ALA A 211 -1.24 6.00 -22.83
N THR A 212 -0.91 6.60 -23.98
CA THR A 212 -0.89 5.94 -25.31
C THR A 212 0.53 5.60 -25.76
N THR A 213 1.48 6.48 -25.47
CA THR A 213 2.89 6.42 -25.90
C THR A 213 3.85 6.10 -24.76
N GLY A 214 3.43 6.30 -23.51
CA GLY A 214 4.27 6.18 -22.32
C GLY A 214 5.26 7.32 -22.13
N MET A 215 5.15 8.42 -22.90
CA MET A 215 6.10 9.52 -22.80
C MET A 215 5.93 10.29 -21.47
N PRO A 216 6.98 10.41 -20.65
CA PRO A 216 6.98 11.32 -19.50
C PRO A 216 7.25 12.75 -19.99
N THR A 217 6.48 13.72 -19.51
CA THR A 217 6.69 15.16 -19.78
C THR A 217 6.67 15.93 -18.47
N ALA A 218 7.70 16.73 -18.20
CA ALA A 218 7.81 17.47 -16.94
C ALA A 218 6.72 18.55 -16.80
N VAL A 219 6.20 18.76 -15.59
CA VAL A 219 5.14 19.73 -15.30
C VAL A 219 5.51 20.63 -14.13
N GLY A 220 5.47 21.94 -14.35
CA GLY A 220 5.87 22.95 -13.37
C GLY A 220 7.37 22.93 -13.09
N THR A 221 7.75 23.49 -11.94
CA THR A 221 9.11 23.44 -11.39
C THR A 221 9.17 22.41 -10.26
N ALA A 222 10.34 21.81 -10.03
CA ALA A 222 10.54 20.91 -8.90
C ALA A 222 10.27 21.64 -7.56
N VAL A 223 9.53 20.98 -6.66
CA VAL A 223 9.06 21.57 -5.39
C VAL A 223 10.01 21.17 -4.26
N ALA A 224 10.34 22.10 -3.35
CA ALA A 224 11.20 21.80 -2.20
C ALA A 224 10.48 20.89 -1.18
N VAL A 225 11.22 19.93 -0.63
CA VAL A 225 10.80 19.02 0.45
C VAL A 225 11.78 19.13 1.62
N GLY A 226 12.25 18.03 2.21
CA GLY A 226 13.39 18.04 3.15
C GLY A 226 14.70 17.62 2.49
N ALA A 227 15.79 17.62 3.26
CA ALA A 227 17.10 17.15 2.77
C ALA A 227 17.14 15.63 2.60
N GLY A 228 17.76 15.17 1.51
CA GLY A 228 17.97 13.74 1.23
C GLY A 228 16.69 12.91 1.05
N PRO A 229 15.70 13.32 0.23
CA PRO A 229 14.50 12.51 0.02
C PRO A 229 14.85 11.22 -0.73
N LEU A 230 14.48 10.07 -0.14
CA LEU A 230 14.80 8.74 -0.69
C LEU A 230 13.58 8.01 -1.23
N SER A 231 12.46 8.10 -0.53
CA SER A 231 11.24 7.36 -0.83
C SER A 231 10.02 8.28 -0.76
N LEU A 232 9.00 7.95 -1.54
CA LEU A 232 7.70 8.61 -1.48
C LEU A 232 6.58 7.61 -1.68
N THR A 233 5.39 8.00 -1.25
CA THR A 233 4.16 7.25 -1.44
C THR A 233 2.99 8.21 -1.62
N ILE A 234 1.89 7.73 -2.19
CA ILE A 234 0.70 8.53 -2.52
C ILE A 234 -0.49 7.92 -1.75
N ASP A 235 -1.46 8.74 -1.33
CA ASP A 235 -2.66 8.18 -0.71
C ASP A 235 -3.55 7.41 -1.71
N PRO A 236 -4.34 6.42 -1.25
CA PRO A 236 -5.22 5.64 -2.11
C PRO A 236 -6.30 6.45 -2.87
N ALA A 237 -6.57 7.70 -2.50
CA ALA A 237 -7.49 8.59 -3.22
C ALA A 237 -6.78 9.62 -4.12
N GLY A 238 -5.45 9.56 -4.26
CA GLY A 238 -4.69 10.34 -5.25
C GLY A 238 -4.68 11.86 -5.02
N LYS A 239 -4.75 12.30 -3.77
CA LYS A 239 -4.79 13.72 -3.35
C LYS A 239 -3.51 14.23 -2.70
N PHE A 240 -2.67 13.33 -2.16
CA PHE A 240 -1.52 13.68 -1.33
C PHE A 240 -0.32 12.76 -1.59
N VAL A 241 0.86 13.38 -1.73
CA VAL A 241 2.18 12.72 -1.73
C VAL A 241 2.82 12.87 -0.35
N TYR A 242 3.51 11.83 0.12
CA TYR A 242 4.26 11.81 1.36
C TYR A 242 5.70 11.41 1.04
N VAL A 243 6.66 12.27 1.37
CA VAL A 243 8.08 12.12 1.01
C VAL A 243 8.94 11.93 2.25
N ALA A 244 9.67 10.82 2.34
CA ALA A 244 10.61 10.51 3.42
C ALA A 244 11.98 11.17 3.16
N ASN A 245 12.35 12.13 4.01
CA ASN A 245 13.55 12.94 3.92
C ASN A 245 14.64 12.37 4.86
N ALA A 246 15.48 11.46 4.35
CA ALA A 246 16.43 10.70 5.17
C ALA A 246 17.45 11.57 5.91
N ASN A 247 17.93 12.66 5.28
CA ASN A 247 18.92 13.56 5.91
C ASN A 247 18.27 14.64 6.79
N ALA A 248 16.95 14.77 6.79
CA ALA A 248 16.20 15.73 7.60
C ALA A 248 15.33 15.08 8.70
N ASN A 249 15.31 13.74 8.81
CA ASN A 249 14.52 12.98 9.79
C ASN A 249 13.03 13.41 9.83
N THR A 250 12.43 13.57 8.65
CA THR A 250 11.04 14.04 8.50
C THR A 250 10.31 13.39 7.33
N VAL A 251 8.99 13.43 7.35
CA VAL A 251 8.11 13.26 6.18
C VAL A 251 7.52 14.62 5.77
N THR A 252 7.64 14.99 4.49
CA THR A 252 6.92 16.13 3.92
C THR A 252 5.64 15.64 3.25
N THR A 253 4.49 16.22 3.62
CA THR A 253 3.22 16.04 2.87
C THR A 253 3.10 17.12 1.80
N LEU A 254 2.66 16.74 0.60
CA LEU A 254 2.24 17.66 -0.47
C LEU A 254 0.84 17.27 -0.96
N SER A 255 0.00 18.23 -1.33
CA SER A 255 -1.25 17.99 -2.06
C SER A 255 -1.00 17.95 -3.56
N ILE A 256 -1.87 17.23 -4.27
CA ILE A 256 -1.89 17.08 -5.73
C ILE A 256 -3.05 17.88 -6.30
N ASN A 257 -2.78 18.75 -7.27
CA ASN A 257 -3.83 19.33 -8.11
C ASN A 257 -4.32 18.29 -9.12
N ALA A 258 -5.61 17.95 -9.10
CA ALA A 258 -6.18 16.84 -9.88
C ALA A 258 -6.31 17.09 -11.40
N ASP A 259 -6.08 18.31 -11.88
CA ASP A 259 -6.18 18.66 -13.30
C ASP A 259 -4.80 18.84 -13.95
N THR A 260 -3.82 19.34 -13.19
CA THR A 260 -2.47 19.70 -13.66
C THR A 260 -1.36 18.83 -13.09
N GLY A 261 -1.61 18.07 -12.03
CA GLY A 261 -0.60 17.26 -11.34
C GLY A 261 0.39 18.08 -10.51
N LEU A 262 0.26 19.40 -10.45
CA LEU A 262 1.14 20.27 -9.67
C LEU A 262 1.04 19.97 -8.17
N LEU A 263 2.19 20.07 -7.48
CA LEU A 263 2.33 19.78 -6.06
C LEU A 263 2.43 21.04 -5.21
N THR A 264 1.79 21.03 -4.05
CA THR A 264 1.88 22.11 -3.04
C THR A 264 2.17 21.50 -1.67
N VAL A 265 3.19 21.99 -0.95
CA VAL A 265 3.51 21.50 0.41
C VAL A 265 2.37 21.82 1.38
N VAL A 266 1.99 20.85 2.23
CA VAL A 266 0.88 20.96 3.19
C VAL A 266 1.40 20.86 4.61
N GLY A 267 1.24 21.95 5.38
CA GLY A 267 1.67 22.02 6.78
C GLY A 267 3.19 22.05 6.97
N SER A 268 3.64 21.76 8.18
CA SER A 268 5.06 21.53 8.47
C SER A 268 5.44 20.06 8.24
N ALA A 269 6.69 19.81 7.86
CA ALA A 269 7.21 18.45 7.77
C ALA A 269 7.11 17.74 9.14
N THR A 270 6.67 16.49 9.14
CA THR A 270 6.40 15.70 10.35
C THR A 270 7.65 14.94 10.77
N PRO A 271 8.13 15.02 12.03
CA PRO A 271 9.30 14.28 12.48
C PRO A 271 9.17 12.76 12.38
N THR A 272 10.27 12.08 12.09
CA THR A 272 10.45 10.62 12.15
C THR A 272 11.52 10.24 13.18
N GLY A 273 11.83 8.94 13.27
CA GLY A 273 13.13 8.50 13.75
C GLY A 273 14.27 8.85 12.77
N VAL A 274 15.46 8.34 13.05
CA VAL A 274 16.70 8.67 12.35
C VAL A 274 16.78 7.97 10.99
N GLN A 275 17.03 8.74 9.93
CA GLN A 275 17.18 8.27 8.56
C GLN A 275 15.98 7.46 8.03
N PRO A 276 14.80 8.10 7.83
CA PRO A 276 13.66 7.47 7.18
C PRO A 276 13.98 7.09 5.73
N TYR A 277 14.13 5.80 5.43
CA TYR A 277 14.57 5.28 4.13
C TYR A 277 13.42 4.90 3.19
N SER A 278 12.36 4.31 3.72
CA SER A 278 11.16 3.91 2.98
C SER A 278 9.90 4.44 3.66
N ILE A 279 8.84 4.68 2.89
CA ILE A 279 7.51 5.04 3.40
C ILE A 279 6.41 4.23 2.70
N ALA A 280 5.50 3.65 3.48
CA ALA A 280 4.34 2.89 3.00
C ALA A 280 3.03 3.36 3.64
N ARG A 281 1.91 3.10 2.96
CA ARG A 281 0.54 3.49 3.38
C ARG A 281 -0.38 2.28 3.46
N THR A 282 -1.36 2.31 4.36
CA THR A 282 -2.45 1.32 4.34
C THR A 282 -3.42 1.60 3.19
N PRO A 283 -3.93 0.57 2.47
CA PRO A 283 -4.91 0.72 1.38
C PRO A 283 -6.21 1.45 1.76
N ASN A 284 -6.58 1.47 3.05
CA ASN A 284 -7.72 2.24 3.55
C ASN A 284 -7.42 3.74 3.79
N GLY A 285 -6.21 4.21 3.51
CA GLY A 285 -5.81 5.62 3.62
C GLY A 285 -5.67 6.14 5.05
N LYS A 286 -5.81 5.32 6.09
CA LYS A 286 -5.80 5.76 7.50
C LYS A 286 -4.42 5.86 8.16
N PHE A 287 -3.42 5.09 7.70
CA PHE A 287 -2.11 5.02 8.34
C PHE A 287 -0.96 5.16 7.35
N ALA A 288 0.23 5.46 7.86
CA ALA A 288 1.50 5.46 7.14
C ALA A 288 2.64 5.02 8.08
N TYR A 289 3.70 4.45 7.52
CA TYR A 289 4.86 3.95 8.28
C TYR A 289 6.16 4.29 7.55
N THR A 290 7.19 4.70 8.27
CA THR A 290 8.56 4.86 7.73
C THR A 290 9.54 3.90 8.39
N THR A 291 10.46 3.32 7.62
CA THR A 291 11.62 2.58 8.15
C THR A 291 12.74 3.55 8.51
N ASN A 292 13.20 3.53 9.76
CA ASN A 292 14.22 4.46 10.26
C ASN A 292 15.57 3.71 10.35
N TYR A 293 16.36 3.81 9.27
CA TYR A 293 17.60 3.03 9.09
C TYR A 293 18.63 3.29 10.20
N GLY A 294 18.64 4.49 10.77
CA GLY A 294 19.67 4.94 11.72
C GLY A 294 19.40 4.63 13.19
N ASP A 295 18.18 4.25 13.57
CA ASP A 295 17.82 3.94 14.97
C ASP A 295 17.14 2.56 15.18
N ASN A 296 16.97 1.79 14.10
CA ASN A 296 16.38 0.44 14.13
C ASN A 296 14.88 0.41 14.50
N THR A 297 14.13 1.47 14.15
CA THR A 297 12.68 1.55 14.38
C THR A 297 11.87 1.72 13.09
N LEU A 298 10.55 1.60 13.21
CA LEU A 298 9.59 2.24 12.32
C LEU A 298 8.89 3.37 13.06
N SER A 299 8.73 4.53 12.41
CA SER A 299 7.75 5.54 12.85
C SER A 299 6.40 5.21 12.25
N ALA A 300 5.34 5.21 13.06
CA ALA A 300 3.96 5.03 12.64
C ALA A 300 3.19 6.35 12.71
N PHE A 301 2.27 6.55 11.78
CA PHE A 301 1.44 7.75 11.68
C PHE A 301 -0.02 7.37 11.42
N SER A 302 -0.93 8.02 12.12
CA SER A 302 -2.32 8.15 11.69
C SER A 302 -2.45 9.32 10.72
N VAL A 303 -3.39 9.24 9.77
CA VAL A 303 -3.49 10.18 8.64
C VAL A 303 -4.89 10.76 8.53
N ASN A 304 -4.99 12.08 8.54
CA ASN A 304 -6.23 12.77 8.22
C ASN A 304 -6.47 12.72 6.70
N THR A 305 -7.42 11.91 6.26
CA THR A 305 -7.75 11.71 4.83
C THR A 305 -8.34 12.94 4.14
N GLY A 306 -8.78 13.96 4.89
CA GLY A 306 -9.25 15.23 4.35
C GLY A 306 -8.13 16.24 4.09
N THR A 307 -7.07 16.23 4.90
CA THR A 307 -5.99 17.26 4.86
C THR A 307 -4.60 16.71 4.55
N GLY A 308 -4.39 15.40 4.55
CA GLY A 308 -3.08 14.77 4.40
C GLY A 308 -2.18 14.92 5.64
N ALA A 309 -2.65 15.52 6.73
CA ALA A 309 -1.87 15.70 7.94
C ALA A 309 -1.53 14.36 8.60
N LEU A 310 -0.27 14.19 9.00
CA LEU A 310 0.23 13.04 9.75
C LEU A 310 0.23 13.37 11.26
N THR A 311 -0.30 12.45 12.07
CA THR A 311 -0.19 12.49 13.53
C THR A 311 0.58 11.26 13.99
N ALA A 312 1.74 11.49 14.60
CA ALA A 312 2.64 10.43 15.07
C ALA A 312 1.97 9.50 16.10
N LEU A 313 2.29 8.22 16.00
CA LEU A 313 1.90 7.16 16.92
C LEU A 313 3.16 6.63 17.65
N ALA A 314 2.99 5.65 18.54
CA ALA A 314 4.13 5.00 19.18
C ALA A 314 5.07 4.37 18.12
N PRO A 315 6.41 4.53 18.25
CA PRO A 315 7.37 3.88 17.37
C PRO A 315 7.37 2.35 17.58
N ILE A 316 7.75 1.62 16.55
CA ILE A 316 7.76 0.15 16.53
C ILE A 316 9.21 -0.32 16.37
N THR A 317 9.65 -1.26 17.19
CA THR A 317 11.00 -1.84 17.07
C THR A 317 11.11 -2.70 15.80
N ALA A 318 12.20 -2.54 15.05
CA ALA A 318 12.53 -3.33 13.86
C ALA A 318 13.75 -4.23 14.13
N GLY A 319 14.29 -4.85 13.06
CA GLY A 319 15.63 -5.42 13.09
C GLY A 319 16.70 -4.33 12.89
N ALA A 320 17.96 -4.74 12.77
CA ALA A 320 19.05 -3.81 12.45
C ALA A 320 18.84 -3.17 11.05
N ASN A 321 19.03 -1.85 10.98
CA ASN A 321 19.00 -1.05 9.75
C ASN A 321 17.79 -1.38 8.82
N PRO A 322 16.54 -1.13 9.27
CA PRO A 322 15.35 -1.38 8.47
C PRO A 322 15.40 -0.51 7.20
N TYR A 323 15.33 -1.16 6.04
CA TYR A 323 15.53 -0.51 4.74
C TYR A 323 14.20 -0.21 4.06
N THR A 324 13.42 -1.24 3.72
CA THR A 324 12.11 -1.11 3.05
C THR A 324 10.98 -1.68 3.91
N VAL A 325 9.83 -0.98 3.91
CA VAL A 325 8.54 -1.51 4.38
C VAL A 325 7.56 -1.62 3.22
N ALA A 326 6.86 -2.75 3.12
CA ALA A 326 5.77 -2.98 2.18
C ALA A 326 4.50 -3.41 2.93
N ILE A 327 3.32 -3.12 2.38
CA ILE A 327 2.02 -3.50 2.94
C ILE A 327 1.24 -4.25 1.86
N ASN A 328 0.59 -5.36 2.21
CA ASN A 328 -0.19 -6.14 1.24
C ASN A 328 -1.44 -5.37 0.76
N SER A 329 -1.97 -5.71 -0.42
CA SER A 329 -3.12 -4.99 -1.00
C SER A 329 -4.41 -5.06 -0.17
N ALA A 330 -4.53 -6.04 0.74
CA ALA A 330 -5.62 -6.13 1.71
C ALA A 330 -5.43 -5.22 2.94
N GLY A 331 -4.24 -4.66 3.16
CA GLY A 331 -3.90 -3.84 4.32
C GLY A 331 -3.80 -4.59 5.64
N THR A 332 -3.76 -5.93 5.64
CA THR A 332 -3.76 -6.78 6.84
C THR A 332 -2.36 -7.03 7.38
N PHE A 333 -1.33 -7.00 6.52
CA PHE A 333 0.04 -7.33 6.87
C PHE A 333 1.05 -6.33 6.30
N ALA A 334 2.03 -5.96 7.13
CA ALA A 334 3.20 -5.18 6.77
C ALA A 334 4.45 -6.05 6.85
N TYR A 335 5.40 -5.82 5.96
CA TYR A 335 6.64 -6.58 5.84
C TYR A 335 7.81 -5.62 5.82
N VAL A 336 8.79 -5.84 6.70
CA VAL A 336 9.98 -5.01 6.84
C VAL A 336 11.19 -5.85 6.48
N VAL A 337 12.06 -5.31 5.63
CA VAL A 337 13.38 -5.92 5.36
C VAL A 337 14.47 -5.11 6.07
N ASN A 338 15.28 -5.81 6.85
CA ASN A 338 16.33 -5.31 7.71
C ASN A 338 17.68 -5.60 7.06
N ALA A 339 18.44 -4.56 6.73
CA ALA A 339 19.74 -4.71 6.09
C ALA A 339 20.81 -5.10 7.12
N ASN A 340 21.60 -6.12 6.81
CA ASN A 340 22.88 -6.33 7.48
C ASN A 340 24.02 -5.85 6.58
N SER A 341 25.06 -5.27 7.19
CA SER A 341 26.23 -4.79 6.46
C SER A 341 27.31 -5.87 6.37
N GLY A 342 27.82 -6.11 5.16
CA GLY A 342 28.84 -7.11 4.90
C GLY A 342 28.26 -8.49 4.56
N ALA A 343 28.91 -9.54 5.08
CA ALA A 343 28.68 -10.95 4.70
C ALA A 343 27.79 -11.72 5.68
N THR A 344 27.01 -11.02 6.52
CA THR A 344 25.94 -11.61 7.32
C THR A 344 24.60 -11.43 6.60
N PRO A 345 23.79 -12.49 6.45
CA PRO A 345 22.46 -12.39 5.87
C PRO A 345 21.60 -11.36 6.60
N GLY A 346 20.86 -10.54 5.85
CA GLY A 346 19.82 -9.68 6.41
C GLY A 346 18.61 -10.50 6.88
N THR A 347 17.55 -9.80 7.29
CA THR A 347 16.30 -10.47 7.70
C THR A 347 15.05 -9.80 7.16
N ALA A 348 13.97 -10.58 7.04
CA ALA A 348 12.62 -10.06 6.83
C ALA A 348 11.73 -10.38 8.03
N MET A 349 10.91 -9.41 8.43
CA MET A 349 9.92 -9.50 9.50
C MET A 349 8.53 -9.23 8.94
N ALA A 350 7.53 -9.95 9.43
CA ALA A 350 6.13 -9.72 9.12
C ALA A 350 5.38 -9.20 10.36
N PHE A 351 4.39 -8.33 10.13
CA PHE A 351 3.57 -7.72 11.16
C PHE A 351 2.09 -7.72 10.76
N ALA A 352 1.20 -8.07 11.68
CA ALA A 352 -0.23 -7.80 11.55
C ALA A 352 -0.50 -6.30 11.74
N VAL A 353 -1.35 -5.74 10.87
CA VAL A 353 -1.73 -4.32 10.86
C VAL A 353 -3.07 -4.15 11.56
N ASN A 354 -3.10 -3.41 12.67
CA ASN A 354 -4.36 -3.01 13.30
C ASN A 354 -4.97 -1.83 12.52
N ASN A 355 -5.95 -2.13 11.66
CA ASN A 355 -6.62 -1.13 10.81
C ASN A 355 -7.57 -0.16 11.55
N THR A 356 -7.63 -0.23 12.89
CA THR A 356 -8.32 0.74 13.75
C THR A 356 -7.36 1.67 14.48
N THR A 357 -6.19 1.17 14.92
CA THR A 357 -5.25 1.95 15.76
C THR A 357 -3.92 2.30 15.07
N GLY A 358 -3.58 1.64 13.96
CA GLY A 358 -2.28 1.78 13.30
C GLY A 358 -1.15 1.01 13.97
N ALA A 359 -1.41 0.26 15.05
CA ALA A 359 -0.40 -0.58 15.68
C ALA A 359 0.05 -1.74 14.76
N LEU A 360 1.34 -2.04 14.77
CA LEU A 360 1.92 -3.24 14.16
C LEU A 360 2.30 -4.25 15.24
N THR A 361 1.89 -5.50 15.08
CA THR A 361 2.25 -6.62 15.96
C THR A 361 3.00 -7.67 15.16
N GLN A 362 4.21 -8.06 15.55
CA GLN A 362 4.99 -9.05 14.81
C GLN A 362 4.24 -10.40 14.72
N VAL A 363 4.27 -11.03 13.54
CA VAL A 363 3.66 -12.35 13.28
C VAL A 363 4.68 -13.31 12.65
N GLY A 364 4.62 -14.57 13.09
CA GLY A 364 5.62 -15.58 12.73
C GLY A 364 7.00 -15.29 13.31
N THR A 365 7.99 -16.06 12.87
CA THR A 365 9.41 -15.83 13.18
C THR A 365 10.05 -14.91 12.15
N THR A 366 11.00 -14.08 12.58
CA THR A 366 11.93 -13.41 11.67
C THR A 366 12.64 -14.44 10.78
N VAL A 367 12.74 -14.18 9.48
CA VAL A 367 13.40 -15.08 8.51
C VAL A 367 14.64 -14.43 7.90
N ASN A 368 15.64 -15.23 7.53
CA ASN A 368 16.85 -14.75 6.87
C ASN A 368 16.58 -14.40 5.40
N THR A 369 17.30 -13.40 4.88
CA THR A 369 17.41 -13.05 3.45
C THR A 369 18.78 -13.49 2.91
N GLY A 370 19.24 -12.93 1.80
CA GLY A 370 20.66 -12.85 1.47
C GLY A 370 21.35 -11.64 2.11
N ASN A 371 22.57 -11.36 1.70
CA ASN A 371 23.42 -10.27 2.21
C ASN A 371 23.04 -8.90 1.65
N THR A 372 23.07 -7.88 2.51
CA THR A 372 22.72 -6.48 2.17
C THR A 372 21.39 -6.37 1.40
N PRO A 373 20.25 -6.85 1.94
CA PRO A 373 18.97 -6.71 1.26
C PRO A 373 18.54 -5.25 1.15
N GLN A 374 17.76 -4.90 0.13
CA GLN A 374 17.34 -3.51 -0.14
C GLN A 374 15.82 -3.35 -0.10
N PHE A 375 15.12 -4.13 -0.92
CA PHE A 375 13.70 -3.94 -1.17
C PHE A 375 12.92 -5.22 -0.93
N ILE A 376 11.66 -5.06 -0.52
CA ILE A 376 10.69 -6.14 -0.39
C ILE A 376 9.41 -5.76 -1.14
N ALA A 377 8.94 -6.63 -2.03
CA ALA A 377 7.67 -6.49 -2.72
C ALA A 377 6.75 -7.68 -2.39
N VAL A 378 5.45 -7.43 -2.39
CA VAL A 378 4.40 -8.43 -2.11
C VAL A 378 3.45 -8.46 -3.30
N ASN A 379 3.05 -9.64 -3.76
CA ASN A 379 2.08 -9.74 -4.86
C ASN A 379 0.67 -9.25 -4.44
N SER A 380 -0.16 -8.88 -5.41
CA SER A 380 -1.52 -8.34 -5.15
C SER A 380 -2.43 -9.31 -4.38
N ALA A 381 -2.23 -10.62 -4.54
CA ALA A 381 -2.93 -11.66 -3.80
C ALA A 381 -2.47 -11.80 -2.33
N GLY A 382 -1.33 -11.22 -1.95
CA GLY A 382 -0.76 -11.34 -0.60
C GLY A 382 -0.25 -12.75 -0.25
N THR A 383 0.10 -13.56 -1.26
CA THR A 383 0.54 -14.96 -1.11
C THR A 383 2.04 -15.16 -1.26
N TYR A 384 2.76 -14.22 -1.90
CA TYR A 384 4.22 -14.29 -2.07
C TYR A 384 4.89 -12.94 -1.84
N ALA A 385 6.06 -12.97 -1.24
CA ALA A 385 6.98 -11.84 -1.10
C ALA A 385 8.32 -12.11 -1.78
N TYR A 386 8.96 -11.05 -2.27
CA TYR A 386 10.22 -11.08 -3.02
C TYR A 386 11.18 -10.07 -2.41
N VAL A 387 12.44 -10.46 -2.18
CA VAL A 387 13.47 -9.60 -1.56
C VAL A 387 14.73 -9.55 -2.41
N THR A 388 15.19 -8.35 -2.76
CA THR A 388 16.48 -8.13 -3.46
C THR A 388 17.65 -8.13 -2.49
N ASN A 389 18.67 -8.94 -2.79
CA ASN A 389 19.92 -9.05 -2.02
C ASN A 389 21.08 -8.40 -2.80
N ALA A 390 21.44 -7.18 -2.43
CA ALA A 390 22.30 -6.34 -3.27
C ALA A 390 23.78 -6.73 -3.24
N ALA A 391 24.24 -7.50 -2.25
CA ALA A 391 25.60 -8.05 -2.23
C ALA A 391 25.71 -9.41 -2.96
N ASP A 392 24.66 -10.23 -2.91
CA ASP A 392 24.66 -11.58 -3.51
C ASP A 392 24.28 -11.57 -5.00
N ASN A 393 23.63 -10.50 -5.48
CA ASN A 393 23.03 -10.42 -6.82
C ASN A 393 21.87 -11.41 -7.01
N THR A 394 21.07 -11.62 -5.95
CA THR A 394 19.96 -12.58 -5.94
C THR A 394 18.64 -11.96 -5.47
N ILE A 395 17.55 -12.70 -5.70
CA ILE A 395 16.21 -12.45 -5.18
C ILE A 395 15.81 -13.66 -4.33
N ASN A 396 15.48 -13.45 -3.06
CA ASN A 396 14.78 -14.46 -2.25
C ASN A 396 13.27 -14.42 -2.54
N VAL A 397 12.64 -15.58 -2.62
CA VAL A 397 11.17 -15.73 -2.69
C VAL A 397 10.68 -16.32 -1.37
N TYR A 398 9.53 -15.83 -0.89
CA TYR A 398 8.84 -16.33 0.29
C TYR A 398 7.37 -16.58 -0.02
N SER A 399 6.81 -17.67 0.51
CA SER A 399 5.37 -17.83 0.66
C SER A 399 4.88 -17.11 1.91
N ILE A 400 3.64 -16.62 1.86
CA ILE A 400 2.96 -15.91 2.94
C ILE A 400 1.81 -16.81 3.43
N SER A 401 1.74 -17.05 4.75
CA SER A 401 0.61 -17.76 5.36
C SER A 401 -0.64 -16.90 5.47
N ASN A 402 -1.78 -17.52 5.79
CA ASN A 402 -3.00 -16.79 6.20
C ASN A 402 -2.82 -15.94 7.48
N THR A 403 -1.79 -16.21 8.28
CA THR A 403 -1.37 -15.42 9.45
C THR A 403 -0.32 -14.35 9.10
N GLY A 404 0.04 -14.18 7.83
CA GLY A 404 1.03 -13.21 7.37
C GLY A 404 2.49 -13.63 7.58
N ALA A 405 2.75 -14.82 8.13
CA ALA A 405 4.11 -15.30 8.37
C ALA A 405 4.82 -15.66 7.06
N LEU A 406 6.09 -15.26 6.94
CA LEU A 406 6.95 -15.60 5.81
C LEU A 406 7.56 -17.00 5.98
N THR A 407 7.60 -17.78 4.90
CA THR A 407 8.38 -19.02 4.78
C THR A 407 9.18 -18.99 3.48
N ALA A 408 10.46 -19.35 3.48
CA ALA A 408 11.27 -19.35 2.26
C ALA A 408 10.71 -20.34 1.21
N SER A 409 10.61 -19.92 -0.05
CA SER A 409 10.08 -20.70 -1.16
C SER A 409 11.17 -20.93 -2.20
N GLY A 410 11.68 -22.17 -2.30
CA GLY A 410 12.77 -22.51 -3.22
C GLY A 410 14.13 -21.91 -2.84
N THR A 411 15.04 -21.85 -3.81
CA THR A 411 16.38 -21.26 -3.68
C THR A 411 16.40 -19.81 -4.16
N PRO A 412 17.35 -18.97 -3.69
CA PRO A 412 17.53 -17.63 -4.25
C PRO A 412 17.75 -17.65 -5.76
N VAL A 413 17.10 -16.73 -6.48
CA VAL A 413 17.15 -16.63 -7.95
C VAL A 413 18.13 -15.55 -8.35
N ALA A 414 18.98 -15.80 -9.35
CA ALA A 414 19.97 -14.82 -9.81
C ALA A 414 19.31 -13.61 -10.51
N ALA A 415 19.85 -12.41 -10.26
CA ALA A 415 19.51 -11.15 -10.93
C ALA A 415 20.77 -10.53 -11.58
N GLY A 416 20.67 -9.31 -12.08
CA GLY A 416 21.86 -8.55 -12.49
C GLY A 416 22.65 -8.00 -11.31
N THR A 417 23.77 -7.32 -11.58
CA THR A 417 24.67 -6.85 -10.51
C THR A 417 24.04 -5.75 -9.65
N ASN A 418 24.01 -5.99 -8.33
CA ASN A 418 23.46 -5.11 -7.30
C ASN A 418 21.96 -4.79 -7.53
N PRO A 419 21.07 -5.79 -7.39
CA PRO A 419 19.63 -5.60 -7.53
C PRO A 419 19.09 -4.72 -6.38
N TYR A 420 18.21 -3.78 -6.70
CA TYR A 420 17.69 -2.79 -5.76
C TYR A 420 16.17 -2.82 -5.66
N TYR A 421 15.42 -2.20 -6.57
CA TYR A 421 13.95 -2.07 -6.47
C TYR A 421 13.22 -3.21 -7.17
N ILE A 422 11.99 -3.52 -6.75
CA ILE A 422 11.10 -4.49 -7.39
C ILE A 422 9.77 -3.83 -7.74
N ALA A 423 9.35 -3.90 -9.00
CA ALA A 423 7.96 -3.67 -9.40
C ALA A 423 7.31 -4.97 -9.91
N ILE A 424 6.15 -5.32 -9.38
CA ILE A 424 5.31 -6.40 -9.90
C ILE A 424 4.27 -5.77 -10.84
N ALA A 425 4.05 -6.37 -12.01
CA ALA A 425 3.04 -5.91 -12.96
C ALA A 425 1.62 -6.02 -12.35
N PRO A 426 0.67 -5.11 -12.65
CA PRO A 426 -0.71 -5.21 -12.16
C PRO A 426 -1.42 -6.53 -12.48
N SER A 427 -0.99 -7.24 -13.52
CA SER A 427 -1.47 -8.59 -13.89
C SER A 427 -0.94 -9.72 -12.99
N GLY A 428 0.04 -9.45 -12.13
CA GLY A 428 0.68 -10.44 -11.24
C GLY A 428 1.58 -11.46 -11.93
N GLY A 429 1.64 -11.51 -13.26
CA GLY A 429 2.41 -12.50 -14.03
C GLY A 429 3.88 -12.15 -14.31
N PHE A 430 4.29 -10.90 -14.10
CA PHE A 430 5.64 -10.41 -14.40
C PHE A 430 6.20 -9.48 -13.32
N MET A 431 7.52 -9.44 -13.21
CA MET A 431 8.27 -8.65 -12.24
C MET A 431 9.49 -7.99 -12.89
N TYR A 432 9.79 -6.77 -12.47
CA TYR A 432 10.88 -5.93 -12.97
C TYR A 432 11.81 -5.58 -11.81
N VAL A 433 13.11 -5.79 -11.98
CA VAL A 433 14.12 -5.54 -10.95
C VAL A 433 15.24 -4.66 -11.49
N THR A 434 15.51 -3.53 -10.85
CA THR A 434 16.62 -2.64 -11.21
C THR A 434 17.96 -3.17 -10.70
N ASN A 435 18.96 -3.22 -11.57
CA ASN A 435 20.31 -3.69 -11.24
C ASN A 435 21.30 -2.51 -11.30
N VAL A 436 21.56 -1.87 -10.15
CA VAL A 436 22.18 -0.53 -10.08
C VAL A 436 23.60 -0.51 -10.66
N LEU A 437 24.36 -1.59 -10.51
CA LEU A 437 25.74 -1.68 -11.00
C LEU A 437 25.86 -2.37 -12.36
N ALA A 438 24.75 -2.83 -12.93
CA ALA A 438 24.70 -3.44 -14.26
C ALA A 438 23.92 -2.58 -15.28
N ASN A 439 23.44 -1.39 -14.91
CA ASN A 439 22.67 -0.47 -15.77
C ASN A 439 21.55 -1.17 -16.57
N THR A 440 20.82 -2.08 -15.91
CA THR A 440 19.79 -2.92 -16.53
C THR A 440 18.57 -3.09 -15.65
N VAL A 441 17.45 -3.46 -16.27
CA VAL A 441 16.28 -4.03 -15.61
C VAL A 441 16.19 -5.51 -15.98
N SER A 442 16.18 -6.40 -14.99
CA SER A 442 15.87 -7.82 -15.20
C SER A 442 14.35 -8.03 -15.18
N VAL A 443 13.85 -8.75 -16.18
CA VAL A 443 12.43 -9.08 -16.35
C VAL A 443 12.22 -10.56 -16.02
N PHE A 444 11.38 -10.84 -15.03
CA PHE A 444 11.01 -12.19 -14.64
C PHE A 444 9.53 -12.47 -14.90
N SER A 445 9.18 -13.68 -15.32
CA SER A 445 7.82 -14.20 -15.17
C SER A 445 7.65 -14.81 -13.77
N ILE A 446 6.46 -14.66 -13.21
CA ILE A 446 6.07 -15.21 -11.91
C ILE A 446 5.16 -16.41 -12.16
N ASN A 447 5.50 -17.57 -11.59
CA ASN A 447 4.59 -18.70 -11.54
C ASN A 447 3.52 -18.47 -10.45
N PRO A 448 2.21 -18.40 -10.78
CA PRO A 448 1.17 -18.02 -9.83
C PRO A 448 0.88 -19.06 -8.74
N SER A 449 1.32 -20.32 -8.89
CA SER A 449 1.01 -21.41 -7.93
C SER A 449 2.08 -21.65 -6.86
N ASN A 450 3.29 -21.07 -7.02
CA ASN A 450 4.39 -21.22 -6.06
C ASN A 450 5.32 -19.99 -5.92
N GLY A 451 5.07 -18.92 -6.68
CA GLY A 451 5.90 -17.70 -6.67
C GLY A 451 7.25 -17.84 -7.36
N ALA A 452 7.55 -18.97 -8.00
CA ALA A 452 8.85 -19.19 -8.63
C ALA A 452 9.08 -18.20 -9.79
N LEU A 453 10.29 -17.67 -9.87
CA LEU A 453 10.71 -16.69 -10.87
C LEU A 453 11.50 -17.35 -11.99
N THR A 454 11.21 -16.98 -13.24
CA THR A 454 12.02 -17.35 -14.42
C THR A 454 12.45 -16.07 -15.14
N LEU A 455 13.76 -15.91 -15.40
CA LEU A 455 14.27 -14.76 -16.15
C LEU A 455 13.83 -14.85 -17.62
N VAL A 456 13.22 -13.78 -18.14
CA VAL A 456 12.68 -13.69 -19.51
C VAL A 456 13.47 -12.69 -20.37
N ASP A 457 14.01 -11.64 -19.76
CA ASP A 457 14.79 -10.60 -20.43
C ASP A 457 15.71 -9.87 -19.44
N THR A 458 16.74 -9.19 -19.96
CA THR A 458 17.53 -8.21 -19.21
C THR A 458 17.72 -7.00 -20.12
N THR A 459 16.95 -5.96 -19.87
CA THR A 459 16.84 -4.79 -20.74
C THR A 459 17.82 -3.69 -20.28
N PRO A 460 18.70 -3.16 -21.16
CA PRO A 460 19.56 -2.02 -20.82
C PRO A 460 18.77 -0.74 -20.51
N THR A 461 19.33 0.08 -19.63
CA THR A 461 18.76 1.37 -19.22
C THR A 461 19.85 2.38 -18.89
N GLY A 462 19.51 3.52 -18.28
CA GLY A 462 20.47 4.55 -17.90
C GLY A 462 21.41 4.13 -16.77
N ASN A 463 22.27 5.05 -16.36
CA ASN A 463 23.28 4.82 -15.33
C ASN A 463 22.67 4.83 -13.92
N ALA A 464 23.05 3.81 -13.14
CA ALA A 464 22.55 3.58 -11.78
C ALA A 464 21.00 3.60 -11.69
N PRO A 465 20.30 2.67 -12.38
CA PRO A 465 18.85 2.57 -12.27
C PRO A 465 18.47 2.17 -10.84
N VAL A 466 17.71 3.03 -10.16
CA VAL A 466 17.34 2.83 -8.75
C VAL A 466 15.91 2.32 -8.62
N THR A 467 14.91 3.09 -9.05
CA THR A 467 13.49 2.68 -8.99
C THR A 467 13.01 2.27 -10.38
N VAL A 468 12.18 1.21 -10.43
CA VAL A 468 11.31 0.91 -11.58
C VAL A 468 9.86 0.90 -11.10
N LEU A 469 8.93 1.41 -11.90
CA LEU A 469 7.49 1.32 -11.67
C LEU A 469 6.77 0.86 -12.94
N VAL A 470 5.59 0.28 -12.76
CA VAL A 470 4.67 -0.07 -13.85
C VAL A 470 3.42 0.79 -13.72
N ASN A 471 2.89 1.31 -14.82
CA ASN A 471 1.65 2.09 -14.78
C ASN A 471 0.45 1.23 -14.34
N PRO A 472 -0.63 1.83 -13.82
CA PRO A 472 -1.81 1.09 -13.36
C PRO A 472 -2.55 0.28 -14.45
N ALA A 473 -2.16 0.42 -15.73
CA ALA A 473 -2.67 -0.36 -16.85
C ALA A 473 -1.79 -1.58 -17.23
N GLY A 474 -0.55 -1.68 -16.73
CA GLY A 474 0.40 -2.73 -17.11
C GLY A 474 1.00 -2.58 -18.52
N THR A 475 0.87 -1.41 -19.15
CA THR A 475 1.31 -1.14 -20.52
C THR A 475 2.66 -0.43 -20.63
N PHE A 476 3.07 0.31 -19.59
CA PHE A 476 4.33 1.05 -19.57
C PHE A 476 5.07 0.89 -18.24
N ALA A 477 6.39 0.75 -18.32
CA ALA A 477 7.32 0.83 -17.19
C ALA A 477 8.14 2.12 -17.24
N TYR A 478 8.48 2.65 -16.06
CA TYR A 478 9.26 3.87 -15.87
C TYR A 478 10.44 3.57 -14.97
N VAL A 479 11.66 3.90 -15.41
CA VAL A 479 12.92 3.63 -14.70
C VAL A 479 13.59 4.94 -14.32
N VAL A 480 13.95 5.09 -13.05
CA VAL A 480 14.68 6.24 -12.51
C VAL A 480 16.19 5.96 -12.58
N ASN A 481 16.93 6.75 -13.34
CA ASN A 481 18.38 6.63 -13.50
C ASN A 481 19.07 7.66 -12.61
N ALA A 482 19.66 7.21 -11.49
CA ALA A 482 20.17 8.09 -10.45
C ALA A 482 21.40 8.91 -10.88
N VAL A 483 22.19 8.44 -11.85
CA VAL A 483 23.38 9.16 -12.34
C VAL A 483 23.08 10.03 -13.56
N ASP A 484 22.06 9.67 -14.36
CA ASP A 484 21.67 10.43 -15.55
C ASP A 484 20.65 11.54 -15.27
N ASN A 485 20.22 11.71 -14.01
CA ASN A 485 19.18 12.67 -13.59
C ASN A 485 17.92 12.58 -14.47
N SER A 486 17.40 11.36 -14.68
CA SER A 486 16.30 11.13 -15.63
C SER A 486 15.33 10.03 -15.20
N VAL A 487 14.12 10.11 -15.77
CA VAL A 487 13.19 8.98 -15.89
C VAL A 487 13.18 8.51 -17.35
N SER A 488 13.29 7.20 -17.59
CA SER A 488 13.16 6.58 -18.91
C SER A 488 11.94 5.67 -18.98
N ALA A 489 11.20 5.70 -20.09
CA ALA A 489 9.97 4.95 -20.29
C ALA A 489 10.13 3.78 -21.28
N TYR A 490 9.40 2.71 -21.01
CA TYR A 490 9.43 1.46 -21.77
C TYR A 490 8.01 0.93 -21.98
N SER A 491 7.64 0.56 -23.19
CA SER A 491 6.42 -0.22 -23.44
C SER A 491 6.60 -1.66 -22.98
N ILE A 492 5.58 -2.21 -22.31
CA ILE A 492 5.54 -3.60 -21.84
C ILE A 492 4.81 -4.46 -22.87
N ASN A 493 5.46 -5.54 -23.34
CA ASN A 493 4.75 -6.60 -24.05
C ASN A 493 3.91 -7.44 -23.07
N SER A 494 2.59 -7.32 -23.12
CA SER A 494 1.68 -7.92 -22.13
C SER A 494 1.73 -9.46 -22.05
N THR A 495 2.18 -10.15 -23.10
CA THR A 495 2.28 -11.62 -23.16
C THR A 495 3.62 -12.16 -22.63
N THR A 496 4.69 -11.37 -22.67
CA THR A 496 6.06 -11.81 -22.33
C THR A 496 6.74 -10.98 -21.25
N GLY A 497 6.14 -9.88 -20.82
CA GLY A 497 6.73 -8.91 -19.88
C GLY A 497 7.90 -8.10 -20.48
N LYS A 498 8.38 -8.40 -21.69
CA LYS A 498 9.57 -7.75 -22.25
C LYS A 498 9.37 -6.24 -22.37
N LEU A 499 10.40 -5.49 -21.99
CA LEU A 499 10.46 -4.04 -22.10
C LEU A 499 11.04 -3.64 -23.46
N THR A 500 10.46 -2.63 -24.09
CA THR A 500 11.03 -1.96 -25.28
C THR A 500 11.06 -0.47 -25.01
N ALA A 501 12.22 0.17 -25.18
CA ALA A 501 12.38 1.60 -24.89
C ALA A 501 11.45 2.46 -25.77
N VAL A 502 10.75 3.41 -25.16
CA VAL A 502 9.93 4.39 -25.90
C VAL A 502 10.86 5.36 -26.62
N ALA A 503 10.67 5.56 -27.92
CA ALA A 503 11.48 6.49 -28.71
C ALA A 503 11.34 7.92 -28.16
N SER A 504 12.47 8.54 -27.79
CA SER A 504 12.52 9.83 -27.06
C SER A 504 11.75 9.85 -25.73
N GLY A 505 11.36 8.69 -25.18
CA GLY A 505 10.58 8.57 -23.95
C GLY A 505 11.43 8.73 -22.69
N SER A 506 12.02 9.90 -22.49
CA SER A 506 12.74 10.24 -21.26
C SER A 506 12.56 11.71 -20.90
N ALA A 507 12.52 11.98 -19.59
CA ALA A 507 12.41 13.34 -19.04
C ALA A 507 13.44 13.54 -17.92
N ALA A 508 13.98 14.75 -17.83
CA ALA A 508 14.94 15.13 -16.79
C ALA A 508 14.27 15.30 -15.41
N THR A 509 15.02 15.00 -14.37
CA THR A 509 14.69 15.25 -12.95
C THR A 509 15.59 16.34 -12.38
N GLY A 510 15.47 16.62 -11.07
CA GLY A 510 16.59 17.21 -10.33
C GLY A 510 17.74 16.20 -10.11
N ASN A 511 18.79 16.60 -9.42
CA ASN A 511 19.99 15.78 -9.24
C ASN A 511 19.76 14.58 -8.32
N ILE A 512 20.29 13.44 -8.77
CA ILE A 512 20.28 12.15 -8.07
C ILE A 512 18.86 11.74 -7.68
N PRO A 513 17.98 11.46 -8.65
CA PRO A 513 16.64 10.97 -8.35
C PRO A 513 16.72 9.58 -7.67
N ARG A 514 15.84 9.33 -6.70
CA ARG A 514 15.77 8.07 -5.93
C ARG A 514 14.42 7.39 -6.15
N GLY A 515 13.49 7.54 -5.22
CA GLY A 515 12.13 7.02 -5.34
C GLY A 515 11.32 7.71 -6.45
N MET A 516 10.37 6.97 -7.01
CA MET A 516 9.27 7.48 -7.82
C MET A 516 7.94 6.96 -7.27
N ALA A 517 6.84 7.63 -7.57
CA ALA A 517 5.48 7.10 -7.47
C ALA A 517 4.63 7.55 -8.68
N ILE A 518 3.55 6.82 -8.96
CA ILE A 518 2.63 7.06 -10.10
C ILE A 518 1.19 7.05 -9.57
N VAL A 519 0.34 7.94 -10.07
CA VAL A 519 -1.07 8.07 -9.68
C VAL A 519 -1.97 8.37 -10.89
N ALA A 520 -3.13 7.73 -10.93
CA ALA A 520 -4.28 8.24 -11.65
C ALA A 520 -5.13 9.02 -10.65
N VAL A 521 -5.20 10.34 -10.82
CA VAL A 521 -5.96 11.26 -9.95
C VAL A 521 -7.48 10.99 -10.04
N PRO A 522 -8.26 11.26 -8.98
CA PRO A 522 -9.71 11.03 -8.95
C PRO A 522 -10.47 12.07 -9.78
#